data_AF-A0A836ITQ2-F1
#
_entry.id   AF-A0A836ITQ2-F1
#
_cell.length_a   1.000
_cell.length_b   1.000
_cell.length_c   1.000
_cell.angle_alpha   90.00
_cell.angle_beta   90.00
_cell.angle_gamma   90.00
#
_symmetry.space_group_name_H-M   'P 1'
#
loop_
_entity.id
_entity.type
_entity.pdbx_description
1 polymer ?
#
loop_
_entity_poly.entity_id
_entity_poly.type
_entity_poly.pdbx_seq_one_letter_code
_entity_poly.pdbx_strand_id
1 'polypeptide(L)'
;MPAQCVLLAQRRLLKGLIVRAQAPAACWTVPLLWMAPQRWCSSSSASTEMPAHSSVARKGNYFNFFQIARHPEVDVAALQKKYHRLQRLVHPDQQQVQAQERLLLLQKQAEAVIAPPETSASPRSFPRIPDELESDVDISTYANTAYETLRTPYSRCRYLSRLVKAEEVKGSPLTAAEEEELLVEDDRRTMKVREVRPDTPMSDDFLTEMLSVNELIFGGDSSDEGVRRQWSVLRFDLEDRDVGCFKDAVKSWNEGDMGAFHHIVQEWTYVTAALDNLKERMLE
;
A
#
# COMPACT_ATOMS: atom_id res chain seq x y z
N MET A 1 12.64 27.05 -30.01
CA MET A 1 12.92 25.94 -29.06
C MET A 1 11.86 24.81 -29.05
N PRO A 2 11.11 24.46 -30.12
CA PRO A 2 10.14 23.33 -30.05
C PRO A 2 10.73 21.96 -30.44
N ALA A 3 12.00 21.86 -30.85
CA ALA A 3 12.57 20.64 -31.44
C ALA A 3 13.02 19.58 -30.42
N GLN A 4 13.13 19.90 -29.13
CA GLN A 4 13.62 18.94 -28.12
C GLN A 4 12.54 17.98 -27.61
N CYS A 5 11.26 18.38 -27.60
CA CYS A 5 10.16 17.52 -27.12
C CYS A 5 9.88 16.31 -28.03
N VAL A 6 10.07 16.42 -29.35
CA VAL A 6 9.84 15.31 -30.28
C VAL A 6 10.89 14.19 -30.11
N LEU A 7 12.10 14.54 -29.64
CA LEU A 7 13.18 13.57 -29.47
C LEU A 7 13.00 12.64 -28.27
N LEU A 8 12.29 13.07 -27.21
CA LEU A 8 12.01 12.22 -26.04
C LEU A 8 11.05 11.07 -26.39
N ALA A 9 10.01 11.34 -27.18
CA ALA A 9 9.09 10.31 -27.66
C ALA A 9 9.75 9.34 -28.68
N GLN A 10 10.65 9.83 -29.54
CA GLN A 10 11.37 8.98 -30.49
C GLN A 10 12.47 8.12 -29.85
N ARG A 11 13.09 8.56 -28.74
CA ARG A 11 14.17 7.80 -28.08
C ARG A 11 13.71 6.49 -27.47
N ARG A 12 12.44 6.34 -27.08
CA ARG A 12 11.95 5.07 -26.48
C ARG A 12 11.45 4.04 -27.48
N LEU A 13 10.95 4.45 -28.65
CA LEU A 13 10.69 3.51 -29.77
C LEU A 13 11.97 2.81 -30.27
N LEU A 14 13.15 3.42 -30.06
CA LEU A 14 14.44 2.83 -30.40
C LEU A 14 15.07 1.99 -29.28
N LYS A 15 14.83 2.30 -28.00
CA LYS A 15 15.35 1.47 -26.88
C LYS A 15 14.63 0.12 -26.74
N GLY A 16 13.39 0.00 -27.23
CA GLY A 16 12.67 -1.29 -27.31
C GLY A 16 13.14 -2.23 -28.44
N LEU A 17 13.94 -1.75 -29.40
CA LEU A 17 14.32 -2.52 -30.59
C LEU A 17 15.80 -2.95 -30.64
N ILE A 18 16.65 -2.48 -29.71
CA ILE A 18 18.11 -2.71 -29.76
C ILE A 18 18.61 -3.30 -28.44
N VAL A 19 18.07 -4.47 -28.05
CA VAL A 19 18.79 -5.44 -27.19
C VAL A 19 18.44 -6.85 -27.63
N ARG A 20 18.79 -7.23 -28.87
CA ARG A 20 18.89 -8.64 -29.26
C ARG A 20 19.77 -8.84 -30.50
N ALA A 21 21.09 -8.85 -30.29
CA ALA A 21 22.04 -9.67 -31.04
C ALA A 21 23.46 -9.32 -30.60
N GLN A 22 24.10 -10.22 -29.87
CA GLN A 22 25.48 -10.65 -30.12
C GLN A 22 25.85 -11.77 -29.13
N ALA A 23 25.95 -12.98 -29.66
CA ALA A 23 26.72 -14.05 -29.05
C ALA A 23 28.15 -13.99 -29.62
N PRO A 24 29.15 -14.38 -28.83
CA PRO A 24 30.19 -15.22 -29.37
C PRO A 24 30.34 -16.53 -28.59
N ALA A 25 30.62 -17.57 -29.36
CA ALA A 25 30.94 -18.90 -28.89
C ALA A 25 32.31 -18.95 -28.20
N ALA A 26 32.40 -19.66 -27.08
CA ALA A 26 33.59 -20.41 -26.69
C ALA A 26 33.21 -21.48 -25.65
N CYS A 27 33.44 -22.74 -26.03
CA CYS A 27 33.39 -23.92 -25.18
C CYS A 27 34.43 -23.87 -24.08
N TRP A 28 34.09 -24.20 -22.83
CA TRP A 28 34.90 -25.06 -21.96
C TRP A 28 34.00 -25.88 -21.02
N THR A 29 34.42 -27.12 -20.82
CA THR A 29 33.80 -28.24 -20.10
C THR A 29 33.94 -28.14 -18.57
N VAL A 30 32.80 -28.23 -17.84
CA VAL A 30 32.39 -29.17 -16.74
C VAL A 30 33.51 -29.65 -15.76
N PRO A 31 33.31 -29.63 -14.41
CA PRO A 31 32.29 -30.49 -13.79
C PRO A 31 31.44 -30.00 -12.60
N LEU A 32 30.29 -30.70 -12.52
CA LEU A 32 29.30 -30.79 -11.44
C LEU A 32 29.92 -30.72 -10.03
N LEU A 33 29.28 -29.97 -9.12
CA LEU A 33 28.71 -30.49 -7.86
C LEU A 33 27.99 -29.35 -7.08
N TRP A 34 26.65 -29.30 -7.15
CA TRP A 34 25.71 -29.23 -6.00
C TRP A 34 24.33 -28.82 -6.53
N MET A 35 23.41 -29.80 -6.55
CA MET A 35 21.98 -29.53 -6.66
C MET A 35 21.43 -29.21 -5.27
N ALA A 36 20.72 -28.09 -5.14
CA ALA A 36 19.66 -27.95 -4.16
C ALA A 36 18.50 -27.19 -4.82
N PRO A 37 17.44 -27.86 -5.26
CA PRO A 37 16.21 -27.18 -5.64
C PRO A 37 15.51 -26.79 -4.33
N GLN A 38 15.42 -25.49 -4.02
CA GLN A 38 14.45 -25.05 -3.03
C GLN A 38 13.05 -25.28 -3.63
N ARG A 39 12.46 -26.40 -3.24
CA ARG A 39 11.06 -26.71 -3.45
C ARG A 39 10.26 -25.62 -2.75
N TRP A 40 9.65 -24.74 -3.54
CA TRP A 40 8.50 -23.98 -3.08
C TRP A 40 7.41 -24.99 -2.74
N CYS A 41 7.10 -25.14 -1.45
CA CYS A 41 6.01 -26.00 -0.97
C CYS A 41 4.67 -25.41 -1.43
N SER A 42 4.19 -25.86 -2.59
CA SER A 42 2.77 -25.80 -2.96
C SER A 42 2.07 -27.01 -2.32
N SER A 43 1.60 -26.86 -1.08
CA SER A 43 0.59 -27.74 -0.45
C SER A 43 0.18 -27.18 0.89
N SER A 44 -1.00 -26.56 0.96
CA SER A 44 -1.94 -26.64 2.09
C SER A 44 -3.24 -25.93 1.71
N SER A 45 -4.02 -26.58 0.83
CA SER A 45 -5.47 -26.48 0.91
C SER A 45 -5.90 -27.28 2.14
N ALA A 46 -5.81 -26.63 3.30
CA ALA A 46 -6.45 -27.07 4.54
C ALA A 46 -7.63 -26.13 4.76
N SER A 47 -8.83 -26.70 4.75
CA SER A 47 -10.08 -26.04 5.13
C SER A 47 -9.87 -25.31 6.45
N THR A 48 -9.85 -23.97 6.40
CA THR A 48 -9.87 -23.14 7.60
C THR A 48 -11.30 -23.18 8.13
N GLU A 49 -11.52 -24.08 9.08
CA GLU A 49 -12.57 -23.92 10.08
C GLU A 49 -12.47 -22.51 10.66
N MET A 50 -13.55 -21.75 10.54
CA MET A 50 -13.68 -20.41 11.11
C MET A 50 -13.54 -20.52 12.63
N PRO A 51 -12.47 -19.99 13.24
CA PRO A 51 -12.45 -19.85 14.68
C PRO A 51 -13.46 -18.77 15.06
N ALA A 52 -14.19 -19.03 16.13
CA ALA A 52 -15.15 -18.13 16.72
C ALA A 52 -14.60 -16.70 16.86
N HIS A 53 -15.49 -15.76 16.56
CA HIS A 53 -15.33 -14.32 16.73
C HIS A 53 -14.99 -13.94 18.19
N SER A 54 -13.73 -14.02 18.62
CA SER A 54 -13.24 -13.31 19.82
C SER A 54 -11.70 -13.22 19.89
N SER A 55 -11.12 -12.41 19.02
CA SER A 55 -10.02 -11.53 19.43
C SER A 55 -10.09 -10.30 18.54
N VAL A 56 -10.39 -9.15 19.14
CA VAL A 56 -10.21 -7.86 18.48
C VAL A 56 -8.75 -7.81 18.06
N ALA A 57 -8.55 -7.65 16.76
CA ALA A 57 -7.28 -7.81 16.09
C ALA A 57 -6.24 -6.86 16.68
N ARG A 58 -5.18 -7.41 17.31
CA ARG A 58 -3.93 -6.66 17.51
C ARG A 58 -3.52 -6.11 16.14
N LYS A 59 -3.64 -4.81 15.95
CA LYS A 59 -3.31 -4.18 14.67
C LYS A 59 -1.83 -4.44 14.36
N GLY A 60 -1.56 -4.68 13.09
CA GLY A 60 -0.26 -5.10 12.58
C GLY A 60 -0.08 -4.54 11.18
N ASN A 61 0.51 -5.29 10.26
CA ASN A 61 0.50 -4.88 8.85
C ASN A 61 -0.89 -5.02 8.19
N TYR A 62 -1.16 -4.20 7.17
CA TYR A 62 -2.44 -4.18 6.45
C TYR A 62 -2.80 -5.50 5.77
N PHE A 63 -1.83 -6.28 5.32
CA PHE A 63 -2.09 -7.58 4.69
C PHE A 63 -2.63 -8.58 5.71
N ASN A 64 -2.03 -8.65 6.90
CA ASN A 64 -2.50 -9.49 7.99
C ASN A 64 -3.87 -9.04 8.50
N PHE A 65 -4.10 -7.72 8.58
CA PHE A 65 -5.40 -7.17 8.97
C PHE A 65 -6.55 -7.65 8.08
N PHE A 66 -6.33 -7.68 6.76
CA PHE A 66 -7.32 -8.25 5.81
C PHE A 66 -7.14 -9.74 5.55
N GLN A 67 -6.22 -10.43 6.22
CA GLN A 67 -5.90 -11.85 6.01
C GLN A 67 -5.66 -12.16 4.52
N ILE A 68 -4.81 -11.36 3.88
CA ILE A 68 -4.35 -11.54 2.51
C ILE A 68 -2.83 -11.75 2.50
N ALA A 69 -2.31 -12.42 1.48
CA ALA A 69 -0.87 -12.62 1.34
C ALA A 69 -0.15 -11.28 1.11
N ARG A 70 1.05 -11.13 1.68
CA ARG A 70 1.95 -10.00 1.42
C ARG A 70 2.50 -10.11 0.01
N HIS A 71 1.86 -9.45 -0.95
CA HIS A 71 2.23 -9.53 -2.35
C HIS A 71 1.81 -8.26 -3.12
N PRO A 72 2.57 -7.82 -4.14
CA PRO A 72 2.21 -6.69 -4.99
C PRO A 72 0.91 -6.94 -5.78
N GLU A 73 0.63 -8.17 -6.18
CA GLU A 73 -0.64 -8.55 -6.80
C GLU A 73 -1.66 -8.95 -5.74
N VAL A 74 -2.76 -8.19 -5.65
CA VAL A 74 -3.87 -8.42 -4.73
C VAL A 74 -5.16 -8.39 -5.55
N ASP A 75 -6.05 -9.34 -5.27
CA ASP A 75 -7.42 -9.31 -5.78
C ASP A 75 -8.19 -8.17 -5.10
N VAL A 76 -8.31 -7.05 -5.82
CA VAL A 76 -8.97 -5.83 -5.34
C VAL A 76 -10.47 -6.07 -5.08
N ALA A 77 -11.12 -6.98 -5.82
CA ALA A 77 -12.53 -7.29 -5.61
C ALA A 77 -12.72 -8.06 -4.29
N ALA A 78 -11.85 -9.05 -4.01
CA ALA A 78 -11.84 -9.75 -2.74
C ALA A 78 -11.51 -8.81 -1.57
N LEU A 79 -10.52 -7.92 -1.73
CA LEU A 79 -10.17 -6.89 -0.75
C LEU A 79 -11.36 -5.98 -0.44
N GLN A 80 -12.04 -5.47 -1.48
CA GLN A 80 -13.21 -4.61 -1.34
C GLN A 80 -14.36 -5.32 -0.62
N LYS A 81 -14.60 -6.61 -0.91
CA LYS A 81 -15.62 -7.41 -0.21
C LYS A 81 -15.28 -7.57 1.28
N LYS A 82 -14.02 -7.81 1.62
CA LYS A 82 -13.54 -7.90 3.02
C LYS A 82 -13.69 -6.56 3.74
N TYR A 83 -13.29 -5.46 3.11
CA TYR A 83 -13.48 -4.10 3.61
C TYR A 83 -14.94 -3.78 3.91
N HIS A 84 -15.86 -4.02 2.95
CA HIS A 84 -17.30 -3.79 3.17
C HIS A 84 -17.93 -4.69 4.23
N ARG A 85 -17.41 -5.90 4.44
CA ARG A 85 -17.86 -6.76 5.55
C ARG A 85 -17.42 -6.17 6.88
N LEU A 86 -16.18 -5.67 6.97
CA LEU A 86 -15.65 -5.08 8.18
C LEU A 86 -16.34 -3.76 8.51
N GLN A 87 -16.50 -2.86 7.54
CA GLN A 87 -17.21 -1.59 7.72
C GLN A 87 -18.65 -1.82 8.22
N ARG A 88 -19.34 -2.85 7.71
CA ARG A 88 -20.66 -3.26 8.23
C ARG A 88 -20.67 -3.78 9.67
N LEU A 89 -19.54 -3.93 10.34
CA LEU A 89 -19.47 -4.31 11.75
C LEU A 89 -19.06 -3.14 12.66
N VAL A 90 -18.26 -2.20 12.13
CA VAL A 90 -17.65 -1.12 12.91
C VAL A 90 -18.20 0.27 12.58
N HIS A 91 -19.18 0.39 11.68
CA HIS A 91 -19.72 1.68 11.28
C HIS A 91 -20.46 2.34 12.46
N PRO A 92 -20.19 3.64 12.76
CA PRO A 92 -20.78 4.34 13.91
C PRO A 92 -22.31 4.37 13.86
N ASP A 93 -22.91 4.41 12.66
CA ASP A 93 -24.38 4.38 12.52
C ASP A 93 -25.01 3.11 13.14
N GLN A 94 -24.33 1.95 13.07
CA GLN A 94 -24.85 0.75 13.71
C GLN A 94 -24.81 0.85 15.23
N GLN A 95 -23.77 1.48 15.78
CA GLN A 95 -23.70 1.73 17.21
C GLN A 95 -24.80 2.69 17.67
N GLN A 96 -25.11 3.71 16.88
CA GLN A 96 -26.20 4.65 17.17
C GLN A 96 -27.55 3.94 17.21
N VAL A 97 -27.84 3.08 16.22
CA VAL A 97 -29.06 2.25 16.21
C VAL A 97 -29.14 1.35 17.44
N GLN A 98 -28.06 0.63 17.77
CA GLN A 98 -28.03 -0.24 18.95
C GLN A 98 -28.13 0.53 20.28
N ALA A 99 -27.57 1.74 20.37
CA ALA A 99 -27.70 2.60 21.54
C ALA A 99 -29.14 3.08 21.71
N GLN A 100 -29.78 3.48 20.61
CA GLN A 100 -31.19 3.91 20.61
C GLN A 100 -32.13 2.77 21.00
N GLU A 101 -31.91 1.57 20.47
CA GLU A 101 -32.66 0.36 20.86
C GLU A 101 -32.49 0.03 22.35
N ARG A 102 -31.27 0.12 22.89
CA ARG A 102 -31.00 -0.08 24.33
C ARG A 102 -31.73 0.94 25.20
N LEU A 103 -31.74 2.22 24.80
CA LEU A 103 -32.47 3.25 25.52
C LEU A 103 -33.98 2.98 25.52
N LEU A 104 -34.55 2.59 24.39
CA LEU A 104 -35.96 2.21 24.30
C LEU A 104 -36.30 1.01 25.18
N LEU A 105 -35.42 0.01 25.25
CA LEU A 105 -35.61 -1.15 26.12
C LEU A 105 -35.55 -0.77 27.61
N LEU A 106 -34.61 0.09 28.01
CA LEU A 106 -34.53 0.58 29.38
C LEU A 106 -35.75 1.41 29.77
N GLN A 107 -36.25 2.25 28.86
CA GLN A 107 -37.48 3.01 29.08
C GLN A 107 -38.68 2.08 29.32
N LYS A 108 -38.84 1.06 28.47
CA LYS A 108 -39.89 0.04 28.64
C LYS A 108 -39.77 -0.73 29.96
N GLN A 109 -38.55 -1.02 30.41
CA GLN A 109 -38.33 -1.69 31.70
C GLN A 109 -38.64 -0.78 32.88
N ALA A 110 -38.26 0.51 32.82
CA ALA A 110 -38.58 1.48 33.88
C ALA A 110 -40.09 1.71 34.01
N GLU A 111 -40.81 1.71 32.89
CA GLU A 111 -42.27 1.87 32.87
C GLU A 111 -43.01 0.63 33.42
N ALA A 112 -42.37 -0.54 33.42
CA ALA A 112 -42.90 -1.77 34.00
C ALA A 112 -42.65 -1.93 35.52
N VAL A 113 -41.83 -1.08 36.14
CA VAL A 113 -41.38 -1.20 37.56
C VAL A 113 -42.07 -0.17 38.49
N ILE A 114 -43.28 0.29 38.14
CA ILE A 114 -44.11 1.10 39.04
C ILE A 114 -45.02 0.18 39.89
N ALA A 115 -44.44 -0.40 40.95
CA ALA A 115 -45.14 -0.91 42.15
C ALA A 115 -44.18 -0.81 43.37
N PRO A 116 -44.66 -0.58 44.62
CA PRO A 116 -43.89 0.11 45.66
C PRO A 116 -42.83 -0.76 46.39
N PRO A 117 -41.93 -0.12 47.18
CA PRO A 117 -40.58 -0.62 47.44
C PRO A 117 -40.42 -1.27 48.82
N GLU A 118 -39.52 -2.25 48.94
CA GLU A 118 -38.85 -2.54 50.21
C GLU A 118 -37.33 -2.74 50.03
N THR A 119 -36.62 -1.79 50.65
CA THR A 119 -35.45 -1.94 51.54
C THR A 119 -34.19 -2.70 51.10
N SER A 120 -33.10 -1.92 51.08
CA SER A 120 -31.71 -2.28 51.40
C SER A 120 -30.92 -3.17 50.42
N ALA A 121 -29.83 -2.61 49.86
CA ALA A 121 -28.47 -2.96 50.26
C ALA A 121 -27.41 -2.51 49.22
N SER A 122 -26.34 -1.91 49.76
CA SER A 122 -24.95 -1.84 49.30
C SER A 122 -24.58 -1.26 47.92
N PRO A 123 -23.64 -0.30 47.89
CA PRO A 123 -22.99 0.13 46.65
C PRO A 123 -22.01 -0.96 46.19
N ARG A 124 -22.38 -1.65 45.11
CA ARG A 124 -21.47 -2.55 44.40
C ARG A 124 -20.43 -1.73 43.65
N SER A 125 -19.18 -2.03 43.95
CA SER A 125 -17.98 -1.58 43.24
C SER A 125 -18.13 -1.79 41.73
N PHE A 126 -17.95 -0.70 40.98
CA PHE A 126 -17.87 -0.74 39.52
C PHE A 126 -16.67 -1.60 39.12
N PRO A 127 -16.83 -2.62 38.26
CA PRO A 127 -15.71 -3.28 37.63
C PRO A 127 -14.97 -2.23 36.79
N ARG A 128 -13.72 -1.97 37.14
CA ARG A 128 -12.80 -1.19 36.32
C ARG A 128 -12.70 -1.93 34.98
N ILE A 129 -13.25 -1.34 33.94
CA ILE A 129 -13.20 -1.87 32.57
C ILE A 129 -11.72 -1.97 32.19
N PRO A 130 -11.24 -3.13 31.72
CA PRO A 130 -9.86 -3.26 31.24
C PRO A 130 -9.61 -2.28 30.09
N ASP A 131 -8.45 -1.67 30.16
CA ASP A 131 -7.92 -0.54 29.40
C ASP A 131 -7.62 -0.84 27.91
N GLU A 132 -8.43 -1.66 27.21
CA GLU A 132 -8.02 -2.22 25.91
C GLU A 132 -9.17 -2.49 24.91
N LEU A 133 -10.30 -1.78 25.02
CA LEU A 133 -11.23 -1.67 23.90
C LEU A 133 -10.73 -0.53 23.00
N GLU A 134 -9.91 -0.86 22.00
CA GLU A 134 -9.74 -0.01 20.81
C GLU A 134 -11.13 0.44 20.38
N SER A 135 -11.33 1.76 20.23
CA SER A 135 -12.66 2.24 19.88
C SER A 135 -13.01 1.76 18.47
N ASP A 136 -14.28 1.42 18.21
CA ASP A 136 -14.72 1.03 16.86
C ASP A 136 -14.37 2.12 15.82
N VAL A 137 -14.27 3.38 16.27
CA VAL A 137 -13.79 4.53 15.48
C VAL A 137 -12.33 4.35 15.05
N ASP A 138 -11.45 3.91 15.95
CA ASP A 138 -10.04 3.61 15.64
C ASP A 138 -9.95 2.43 14.65
N ILE A 139 -10.80 1.41 14.82
CA ILE A 139 -10.81 0.25 13.94
C ILE A 139 -11.26 0.64 12.51
N SER A 140 -12.31 1.44 12.39
CA SER A 140 -12.83 1.94 11.12
C SER A 140 -11.83 2.83 10.40
N THR A 141 -11.19 3.76 11.12
CA THR A 141 -10.17 4.67 10.56
C THR A 141 -9.02 3.87 9.98
N TYR A 142 -8.48 2.93 10.74
CA TYR A 142 -7.40 2.08 10.27
C TYR A 142 -7.85 1.17 9.11
N ALA A 143 -9.08 0.65 9.12
CA ALA A 143 -9.61 -0.14 8.01
C ALA A 143 -9.65 0.66 6.70
N ASN A 144 -10.00 1.95 6.77
CA ASN A 144 -9.99 2.86 5.62
C ASN A 144 -8.58 3.06 5.10
N THR A 145 -7.63 3.41 5.98
CA THR A 145 -6.23 3.61 5.59
C THR A 145 -5.62 2.35 4.99
N ALA A 146 -5.90 1.19 5.60
CA ALA A 146 -5.45 -0.10 5.11
C ALA A 146 -6.03 -0.42 3.73
N TYR A 147 -7.34 -0.19 3.54
CA TYR A 147 -8.01 -0.43 2.27
C TYR A 147 -7.45 0.48 1.16
N GLU A 148 -7.38 1.80 1.39
CA GLU A 148 -6.88 2.74 0.38
C GLU A 148 -5.41 2.49 0.04
N THR A 149 -4.58 2.14 1.03
CA THR A 149 -3.17 1.79 0.80
C THR A 149 -3.05 0.53 -0.07
N LEU A 150 -3.85 -0.50 0.20
CA LEU A 150 -3.77 -1.77 -0.52
C LEU A 150 -4.51 -1.73 -1.86
N ARG A 151 -5.45 -0.81 -2.05
CA ARG A 151 -6.29 -0.74 -3.26
C ARG A 151 -5.48 -0.35 -4.48
N THR A 152 -4.67 0.71 -4.39
CA THR A 152 -3.89 1.18 -5.55
C THR A 152 -2.57 0.40 -5.66
N PRO A 153 -2.14 0.03 -6.88
CA PRO A 153 -0.87 -0.68 -7.07
C PRO A 153 0.34 0.06 -6.49
N TYR A 154 0.44 1.37 -6.74
CA TYR A 154 1.54 2.20 -6.26
C TYR A 154 1.60 2.24 -4.73
N SER A 155 0.51 2.61 -4.05
CA SER A 155 0.50 2.72 -2.57
C SER A 155 0.81 1.39 -1.90
N ARG A 156 0.33 0.29 -2.48
CA ARG A 156 0.61 -1.07 -2.00
C ARG A 156 2.08 -1.44 -2.14
N CYS A 157 2.69 -1.18 -3.29
CA CYS A 157 4.10 -1.47 -3.53
C CYS A 157 5.01 -0.57 -2.68
N ARG A 158 4.66 0.72 -2.53
CA ARG A 158 5.32 1.65 -1.60
C ARG A 158 5.23 1.17 -0.16
N TYR A 159 4.08 0.64 0.26
CA TYR A 159 3.91 0.07 1.59
C TYR A 159 4.76 -1.20 1.79
N LEU A 160 4.73 -2.14 0.84
CA LEU A 160 5.59 -3.33 0.87
C LEU A 160 7.07 -2.98 0.92
N SER A 161 7.50 -2.00 0.12
CA SER A 161 8.88 -1.49 0.10
C SER A 161 9.30 -1.00 1.49
N ARG A 162 8.42 -0.29 2.21
CA ARG A 162 8.68 0.15 3.60
C ARG A 162 8.80 -1.04 4.57
N LEU A 163 7.90 -2.02 4.48
CA LEU A 163 7.94 -3.20 5.35
C LEU A 163 9.25 -3.99 5.16
N VAL A 164 9.61 -4.29 3.91
CA VAL A 164 10.84 -5.05 3.61
C VAL A 164 12.08 -4.30 4.07
N LYS A 165 12.20 -2.99 3.82
CA LYS A 165 13.34 -2.19 4.31
C LYS A 165 13.45 -2.24 5.84
N ALA A 166 12.33 -2.13 6.54
CA ALA A 166 12.33 -2.17 7.99
C ALA A 166 12.72 -3.56 8.53
N GLU A 167 12.28 -4.64 7.89
CA GLU A 167 12.71 -6.01 8.21
C GLU A 167 14.21 -6.21 7.94
N GLU A 168 14.74 -5.68 6.82
CA GLU A 168 16.17 -5.74 6.49
C GLU A 168 17.04 -5.01 7.53
N VAL A 169 16.63 -3.79 7.94
CA VAL A 169 17.36 -3.00 8.95
C VAL A 169 17.30 -3.68 10.32
N LYS A 170 16.18 -4.30 10.66
CA LYS A 170 16.04 -5.04 11.92
C LYS A 170 16.79 -6.38 11.90
N GLY A 171 16.94 -7.00 10.73
CA GLY A 171 17.52 -8.34 10.57
C GLY A 171 16.64 -9.48 11.09
N SER A 172 15.38 -9.20 11.43
CA SER A 172 14.40 -10.20 11.89
C SER A 172 12.98 -9.75 11.53
N PRO A 173 11.99 -10.67 11.50
CA PRO A 173 10.60 -10.31 11.22
C PRO A 173 10.08 -9.23 12.18
N LEU A 174 9.32 -8.28 11.65
CA LEU A 174 8.68 -7.25 12.46
C LEU A 174 7.55 -7.86 13.31
N THR A 175 7.40 -7.34 14.51
CA THR A 175 6.24 -7.61 15.36
C THR A 175 5.07 -6.73 14.92
N ALA A 176 3.83 -7.12 15.23
CA ALA A 176 2.64 -6.36 14.83
C ALA A 176 2.69 -4.89 15.29
N ALA A 177 3.17 -4.62 16.51
CA ALA A 177 3.32 -3.25 17.02
C ALA A 177 4.37 -2.44 16.24
N GLU A 178 5.49 -3.05 15.86
CA GLU A 178 6.51 -2.36 15.04
C GLU A 178 6.00 -2.10 13.62
N GLU A 179 5.21 -3.01 13.05
CA GLU A 179 4.58 -2.82 11.73
C GLU A 179 3.56 -1.67 11.74
N GLU A 180 2.86 -1.50 12.86
CA GLU A 180 1.92 -0.41 13.06
C GLU A 180 2.63 0.93 13.28
N GLU A 181 3.73 0.95 14.02
CA GLU A 181 4.57 2.14 14.21
C GLU A 181 5.12 2.67 12.86
N LEU A 182 5.43 1.78 11.91
CA LEU A 182 5.82 2.15 10.54
C LEU A 182 4.73 2.90 9.77
N LEU A 183 3.48 2.87 10.22
CA LEU A 183 2.37 3.60 9.61
C LEU A 183 2.28 5.05 10.08
N VAL A 184 2.77 5.35 11.28
CA VAL A 184 2.59 6.65 11.95
C VAL A 184 3.76 7.59 11.70
N GLU A 185 4.98 7.07 11.56
CA GLU A 185 6.21 7.87 11.50
C GLU A 185 6.92 7.82 10.14
N ASP A 186 6.22 8.27 9.08
CA ASP A 186 6.74 8.19 7.70
C ASP A 186 8.00 9.07 7.48
N ASP A 187 8.26 10.09 8.31
CA ASP A 187 9.39 11.00 8.13
C ASP A 187 10.63 10.65 8.97
N ARG A 188 10.47 10.34 10.26
CA ARG A 188 11.63 10.26 11.18
C ARG A 188 12.38 8.94 11.08
N ARG A 189 11.67 7.82 10.92
CA ARG A 189 12.28 6.49 10.81
C ARG A 189 12.82 6.24 9.41
N THR A 190 12.14 6.72 8.38
CA THR A 190 12.62 6.69 6.99
C THR A 190 13.97 7.40 6.84
N MET A 191 14.18 8.51 7.55
CA MET A 191 15.49 9.19 7.58
C MET A 191 16.59 8.33 8.24
N LYS A 192 16.32 7.73 9.42
CA LYS A 192 17.29 6.84 10.08
C LYS A 192 17.61 5.59 9.25
N VAL A 193 16.60 5.02 8.58
CA VAL A 193 16.79 3.87 7.68
C VAL A 193 17.70 4.26 6.51
N ARG A 194 17.50 5.44 5.91
CA ARG A 194 18.36 5.97 4.85
C ARG A 194 19.79 6.25 5.31
N GLU A 195 19.99 6.64 6.57
CA GLU A 195 21.34 6.80 7.14
C GLU A 195 22.06 5.46 7.26
N VAL A 196 21.37 4.40 7.65
CA VAL A 196 21.96 3.06 7.83
C VAL A 196 22.23 2.39 6.48
N ARG A 197 21.33 2.56 5.51
CA ARG A 197 21.46 1.97 4.18
C ARG A 197 20.91 2.95 3.13
N PRO A 198 21.78 3.76 2.49
CA PRO A 198 21.32 4.69 1.47
C PRO A 198 20.71 3.93 0.30
N ASP A 199 19.58 4.42 -0.18
CA ASP A 199 18.95 3.92 -1.40
C ASP A 199 19.94 4.06 -2.57
N THR A 200 19.92 3.10 -3.50
CA THR A 200 20.66 3.24 -4.76
C THR A 200 20.23 4.55 -5.41
N PRO A 201 21.17 5.47 -5.71
CA PRO A 201 20.80 6.74 -6.29
C PRO A 201 20.12 6.53 -7.63
N MET A 202 19.17 7.42 -7.94
CA MET A 202 18.58 7.46 -9.27
C MET A 202 19.64 7.75 -10.32
N SER A 203 19.50 7.16 -11.50
CA SER A 203 20.41 7.45 -12.60
C SER A 203 20.29 8.93 -12.99
N ASP A 204 21.41 9.57 -13.33
CA ASP A 204 21.44 10.97 -13.77
C ASP A 204 20.55 11.21 -14.99
N ASP A 205 20.48 10.21 -15.89
CA ASP A 205 19.60 10.20 -17.06
C ASP A 205 18.12 10.30 -16.65
N PHE A 206 17.69 9.49 -15.67
CA PHE A 206 16.33 9.52 -15.15
C PHE A 206 16.02 10.85 -14.46
N LEU A 207 16.92 11.36 -13.62
CA LEU A 207 16.71 12.64 -12.92
C LEU A 207 16.61 13.81 -13.90
N THR A 208 17.48 13.83 -14.92
CA THR A 208 17.44 14.84 -15.98
C THR A 208 16.11 14.77 -16.74
N GLU A 209 15.64 13.56 -17.05
CA GLU A 209 14.34 13.36 -17.67
C GLU A 209 13.19 13.88 -16.80
N MET A 210 13.16 13.54 -15.51
CA MET A 210 12.12 14.01 -14.58
C MET A 210 12.14 15.54 -14.39
N LEU A 211 13.33 16.16 -14.44
CA LEU A 211 13.45 17.62 -14.44
C LEU A 211 12.83 18.23 -15.70
N SER A 212 13.11 17.68 -16.88
CA SER A 212 12.49 18.15 -18.13
C SER A 212 10.97 17.96 -18.15
N VAL A 213 10.48 16.86 -17.57
CA VAL A 213 9.03 16.63 -17.39
C VAL A 213 8.42 17.71 -16.50
N ASN A 214 9.02 18.02 -15.36
CA ASN A 214 8.54 19.06 -14.46
C ASN A 214 8.60 20.46 -15.10
N GLU A 215 9.66 20.77 -15.85
CA GLU A 215 9.75 22.02 -16.60
C GLU A 215 8.58 22.16 -17.59
N LEU A 216 8.20 21.09 -18.29
CA LEU A 216 7.05 21.10 -19.20
C LEU A 216 5.71 21.28 -18.46
N ILE A 217 5.54 20.65 -17.29
CA ILE A 217 4.31 20.75 -16.48
C ILE A 217 4.13 22.17 -15.94
N PHE A 218 5.20 22.77 -15.40
CA PHE A 218 5.12 24.05 -14.68
C PHE A 218 5.43 25.26 -15.55
N GLY A 219 6.22 25.11 -16.61
CA GLY A 219 6.56 26.20 -17.53
C GLY A 219 5.52 26.46 -18.62
N GLY A 220 4.61 25.51 -18.85
CA GLY A 220 3.57 25.62 -19.88
C GLY A 220 2.38 26.48 -19.45
N ASP A 221 1.89 27.32 -20.36
CA ASP A 221 0.63 28.07 -20.22
C ASP A 221 -0.55 27.19 -20.66
N SER A 222 -1.54 26.99 -19.78
CA SER A 222 -2.72 26.15 -20.08
C SER A 222 -3.61 26.77 -21.17
N SER A 223 -3.50 28.08 -21.42
CA SER A 223 -4.21 28.75 -22.51
C SER A 223 -3.63 28.42 -23.89
N ASP A 224 -2.36 28.00 -23.97
CA ASP A 224 -1.71 27.60 -25.21
C ASP A 224 -2.16 26.19 -25.64
N GLU A 225 -2.76 26.08 -26.83
CA GLU A 225 -3.19 24.81 -27.40
C GLU A 225 -2.01 23.86 -27.68
N GLY A 226 -0.86 24.39 -28.07
CA GLY A 226 0.36 23.62 -28.30
C GLY A 226 0.83 22.93 -27.01
N VAL A 227 0.83 23.66 -25.90
CA VAL A 227 1.18 23.13 -24.57
C VAL A 227 0.17 22.06 -24.13
N ARG A 228 -1.14 22.31 -24.29
CA ARG A 228 -2.17 21.31 -23.94
C ARG A 228 -2.04 20.00 -24.72
N ARG A 229 -1.66 20.07 -26.00
CA ARG A 229 -1.35 18.88 -26.81
C ARG A 229 -0.12 18.15 -26.26
N GLN A 230 0.93 18.87 -25.89
CA GLN A 230 2.13 18.29 -25.27
C GLN A 230 1.81 17.61 -23.93
N TRP A 231 1.02 18.26 -23.07
CA TRP A 231 0.54 17.71 -21.81
C TRP A 231 -0.27 16.43 -22.01
N SER A 232 -1.12 16.38 -23.03
CA SER A 232 -1.90 15.16 -23.34
C SER A 232 -0.99 13.99 -23.73
N VAL A 233 0.07 14.25 -24.52
CA VAL A 233 1.06 13.24 -24.89
C VAL A 233 1.88 12.81 -23.67
N LEU A 234 2.34 13.77 -22.86
CA LEU A 234 3.09 13.49 -21.64
C LEU A 234 2.26 12.65 -20.65
N ARG A 235 0.98 12.96 -20.49
CA ARG A 235 0.07 12.19 -19.63
C ARG A 235 0.01 10.73 -20.07
N PHE A 236 -0.14 10.47 -21.37
CA PHE A 236 -0.16 9.11 -21.89
C PHE A 236 1.17 8.38 -21.64
N ASP A 237 2.32 9.04 -21.83
CA ASP A 237 3.64 8.45 -21.53
C ASP A 237 3.80 8.12 -20.04
N LEU A 238 3.38 9.02 -19.15
CA LEU A 238 3.45 8.81 -17.70
C LEU A 238 2.48 7.70 -17.23
N GLU A 239 1.27 7.62 -17.81
CA GLU A 239 0.31 6.53 -17.51
C GLU A 239 0.83 5.18 -18.02
N ASP A 240 1.46 5.10 -19.19
CA ASP A 240 2.10 3.87 -19.67
C ASP A 240 3.28 3.45 -18.78
N ARG A 241 4.09 4.42 -18.34
CA ARG A 241 5.18 4.19 -17.39
C ARG A 241 4.69 3.71 -16.03
N ASP A 242 3.59 4.27 -15.50
CA ASP A 242 2.97 3.82 -14.25
C ASP A 242 2.63 2.32 -14.31
N VAL A 243 2.03 1.88 -15.42
CA VAL A 243 1.74 0.46 -15.68
C VAL A 243 3.03 -0.37 -15.83
N GLY A 244 4.06 0.18 -16.48
CA GLY A 244 5.38 -0.42 -16.60
C GLY A 244 6.04 -0.66 -15.24
N CYS A 245 6.09 0.37 -14.39
CA CYS A 245 6.63 0.29 -13.03
C CYS A 245 5.93 -0.80 -12.22
N PHE A 246 4.60 -0.94 -12.32
CA PHE A 246 3.90 -2.02 -11.63
C PHE A 246 4.34 -3.41 -12.11
N LYS A 247 4.42 -3.63 -13.43
CA LYS A 247 4.86 -4.92 -14.00
C LYS A 247 6.27 -5.28 -13.56
N ASP A 248 7.18 -4.32 -13.63
CA ASP A 248 8.58 -4.51 -13.25
C ASP A 248 8.70 -4.76 -11.73
N ALA A 249 7.93 -4.04 -10.91
CA ALA A 249 7.89 -4.26 -9.46
C ALA A 249 7.39 -5.68 -9.11
N VAL A 250 6.31 -6.15 -9.74
CA VAL A 250 5.80 -7.52 -9.57
C VAL A 250 6.86 -8.54 -9.98
N LYS A 251 7.55 -8.30 -11.11
CA LYS A 251 8.61 -9.17 -11.60
C LYS A 251 9.77 -9.27 -10.61
N SER A 252 10.33 -8.13 -10.17
CA SER A 252 11.43 -8.10 -9.20
C SER A 252 11.04 -8.72 -7.86
N TRP A 253 9.78 -8.53 -7.42
CA TRP A 253 9.25 -9.18 -6.22
C TRP A 253 9.26 -10.72 -6.35
N ASN A 254 8.76 -11.24 -7.47
CA ASN A 254 8.72 -12.68 -7.75
C ASN A 254 10.11 -13.32 -7.90
N GLU A 255 11.07 -12.55 -8.43
CA GLU A 255 12.48 -12.95 -8.56
C GLU A 255 13.24 -12.88 -7.21
N GLY A 256 12.67 -12.23 -6.19
CA GLY A 256 13.30 -12.01 -4.90
C GLY A 256 14.35 -10.89 -4.90
N ASP A 257 14.43 -10.09 -5.96
CA ASP A 257 15.35 -8.95 -6.06
C ASP A 257 14.74 -7.72 -5.38
N MET A 258 14.89 -7.65 -4.05
CA MET A 258 14.37 -6.53 -3.25
C MET A 258 15.08 -5.21 -3.59
N GLY A 259 16.35 -5.26 -4.01
CA GLY A 259 17.09 -4.07 -4.44
C GLY A 259 16.45 -3.43 -5.67
N ALA A 260 16.19 -4.23 -6.71
CA ALA A 260 15.47 -3.77 -7.90
C ALA A 260 14.03 -3.33 -7.56
N PHE A 261 13.31 -4.09 -6.74
CA PHE A 261 11.96 -3.73 -6.30
C PHE A 261 11.93 -2.35 -5.62
N HIS A 262 12.85 -2.07 -4.69
CA HIS A 262 12.94 -0.78 -4.02
C HIS A 262 13.27 0.36 -4.99
N HIS A 263 14.19 0.13 -5.92
CA HIS A 263 14.57 1.12 -6.93
C HIS A 263 13.39 1.46 -7.85
N ILE A 264 12.67 0.45 -8.36
CA ILE A 264 11.48 0.63 -9.20
C ILE A 264 10.40 1.42 -8.45
N VAL A 265 10.12 1.08 -7.19
CA VAL A 265 9.13 1.81 -6.37
C VAL A 265 9.55 3.28 -6.14
N GLN A 266 10.85 3.53 -6.05
CA GLN A 266 11.37 4.89 -5.92
C GLN A 266 11.23 5.66 -7.24
N GLU A 267 11.52 5.08 -8.40
CA GLU A 267 11.27 5.70 -9.72
C GLU A 267 9.77 6.00 -9.89
N TRP A 268 8.94 5.02 -9.53
CA TRP A 268 7.49 5.12 -9.59
C TRP A 268 6.95 6.27 -8.72
N THR A 269 7.64 6.63 -7.63
CA THR A 269 7.29 7.81 -6.83
C THR A 269 7.42 9.11 -7.62
N TYR A 270 8.48 9.26 -8.42
CA TYR A 270 8.67 10.44 -9.28
C TYR A 270 7.64 10.47 -10.41
N VAL A 271 7.38 9.32 -11.04
CA VAL A 271 6.38 9.20 -12.11
C VAL A 271 4.98 9.57 -11.60
N THR A 272 4.59 9.03 -10.44
CA THR A 272 3.28 9.32 -9.82
C THR A 272 3.15 10.81 -9.48
N ALA A 273 4.18 11.41 -8.86
CA ALA A 273 4.16 12.83 -8.52
C ALA A 273 4.05 13.73 -9.77
N ALA A 274 4.79 13.41 -10.84
CA ALA A 274 4.68 14.15 -12.10
C ALA A 274 3.28 13.99 -12.74
N LEU A 275 2.71 12.78 -12.70
CA LEU A 275 1.39 12.51 -13.24
C LEU A 275 0.28 13.25 -12.49
N ASP A 276 0.36 13.32 -11.16
CA ASP A 276 -0.60 14.04 -10.32
C ASP A 276 -0.52 15.55 -10.55
N ASN A 277 0.69 16.14 -10.54
CA ASN A 277 0.90 17.55 -10.86
C ASN A 277 0.37 17.91 -12.26
N LEU A 278 0.60 17.04 -13.24
CA LEU A 278 0.10 17.23 -14.60
C LEU A 278 -1.43 17.20 -14.66
N LYS A 279 -2.07 16.25 -13.95
CA LYS A 279 -3.53 16.17 -13.89
C LYS A 279 -4.13 17.42 -13.26
N GLU A 280 -3.53 17.93 -12.18
CA GLU A 280 -3.97 19.18 -11.55
C GLU A 280 -3.88 20.36 -12.51
N ARG A 281 -2.75 20.51 -13.20
CA ARG A 281 -2.54 21.57 -14.21
C ARG A 281 -3.49 21.48 -15.40
N MET A 282 -3.93 20.27 -15.78
CA MET A 282 -4.91 20.08 -16.86
C MET A 282 -6.35 20.43 -16.46
N LEU A 283 -6.64 20.61 -15.17
CA LEU A 283 -7.95 21.02 -14.67
C LEU A 283 -8.12 22.55 -14.58
N GLU A 284 -7.01 23.29 -14.59
CA GLU A 284 -6.96 24.77 -14.57
C GLU A 284 -7.23 25.40 -15.94
#